data_AF-A0A956U502-F1
#
_entry.id   AF-A0A956U502-F1
#
_cell.length_a   1.000
_cell.length_b   1.000
_cell.length_c   1.000
_cell.angle_alpha   90.00
_cell.angle_beta   90.00
_cell.angle_gamma   90.00
#
_symmetry.space_group_name_H-M   'P 1'
#
loop_
_entity.id
_entity.type
_entity.pdbx_description
1 polymer ?
#
loop_
_entity_poly.entity_id
_entity_poly.type
_entity_poly.pdbx_seq_one_letter_code
_entity_poly.pdbx_strand_id
1 'polypeptide(L)'
;MNSQSVKNVQATLTGNRIESAASSLDRFAVAFEDGSGLILSAVIEDGEFAIACELVEDKQSLPALAEAVCTVDWQWIAGSSVASIEPGGEAVKFRLDPAGPLVVGLGAWEGKPFLSFRPYQPARI
;
A
#
# COMPACT_ATOMS: atom_id res chain seq x y z
N MET A 1 12.39 -0.05 11.59
CA MET A 1 10.96 0.07 11.94
C MET A 1 10.56 -0.43 13.34
N ASN A 2 9.84 0.38 14.11
CA ASN A 2 9.20 -0.04 15.37
C ASN A 2 7.97 -0.92 15.11
N SER A 3 7.94 -2.14 15.64
CA SER A 3 6.78 -3.06 15.57
C SER A 3 5.46 -2.49 16.12
N GLN A 4 5.50 -1.35 16.81
CA GLN A 4 4.32 -0.60 17.28
C GLN A 4 3.59 0.17 16.18
N SER A 5 4.28 0.80 15.22
CA SER A 5 3.60 1.51 14.11
C SER A 5 2.81 0.56 13.22
N VAL A 6 3.37 -0.62 12.97
CA VAL A 6 2.77 -1.69 12.17
C VAL A 6 1.46 -2.23 12.74
N LYS A 7 1.42 -2.52 14.05
CA LYS A 7 0.21 -3.02 14.71
C LYS A 7 -0.89 -1.97 14.75
N ASN A 8 -0.52 -0.70 14.87
CA ASN A 8 -1.47 0.41 14.83
C ASN A 8 -2.10 0.54 13.44
N VAL A 9 -1.32 0.42 12.36
CA VAL A 9 -1.84 0.44 10.98
C VAL A 9 -2.90 -0.65 10.76
N GLN A 10 -2.61 -1.89 11.16
CA GLN A 10 -3.56 -2.99 10.98
C GLN A 10 -4.85 -2.77 11.77
N ALA A 11 -4.74 -2.39 13.06
CA ALA A 11 -5.90 -2.18 13.91
C ALA A 11 -6.78 -1.02 13.44
N THR A 12 -6.17 0.06 12.93
CA THR A 12 -6.89 1.25 12.46
C THR A 12 -7.61 1.01 11.13
N LEU A 13 -7.00 0.26 10.20
CA LEU A 13 -7.53 0.16 8.83
C LEU A 13 -8.39 -1.07 8.58
N THR A 14 -8.39 -2.07 9.48
CA THR A 14 -9.23 -3.26 9.29
C THR A 14 -10.71 -2.87 9.34
N GLY A 15 -11.46 -3.25 8.30
CA GLY A 15 -12.86 -2.90 8.10
C GLY A 15 -13.07 -1.65 7.25
N ASN A 16 -12.05 -0.81 7.05
CA ASN A 16 -12.18 0.38 6.21
C ASN A 16 -12.35 0.01 4.73
N ARG A 17 -13.16 0.80 4.03
CA ARG A 17 -13.43 0.64 2.62
C ARG A 17 -12.53 1.56 1.80
N ILE A 18 -11.91 1.02 0.76
CA ILE A 18 -11.03 1.76 -0.14
C ILE A 18 -11.89 2.62 -1.06
N GLU A 19 -11.64 3.92 -1.08
CA GLU A 19 -12.26 4.85 -2.02
C GLU A 19 -11.43 4.92 -3.31
N SER A 20 -10.12 5.09 -3.19
CA SER A 20 -9.21 5.17 -4.33
C SER A 20 -7.78 4.80 -3.93
N ALA A 21 -6.94 4.51 -4.91
CA ALA A 21 -5.51 4.35 -4.70
C ALA A 21 -4.70 4.87 -5.88
N ALA A 22 -3.45 5.23 -5.62
CA ALA A 22 -2.50 5.71 -6.60
C ALA A 22 -1.10 5.20 -6.28
N SER A 23 -0.24 5.13 -7.29
CA SER A 23 1.15 4.65 -7.13
C SER A 23 2.12 5.47 -7.96
N SER A 24 3.30 5.71 -7.41
CA SER A 24 4.53 6.07 -8.13
C SER A 24 5.53 4.91 -8.05
N LEU A 25 6.76 5.12 -8.54
CA LEU A 25 7.81 4.11 -8.49
C LEU A 25 8.17 3.71 -7.05
N ASP A 26 8.12 4.66 -6.13
CA ASP A 26 8.58 4.54 -4.75
C ASP A 26 7.47 4.69 -3.72
N ARG A 27 6.23 5.00 -4.13
CA ARG A 27 5.11 5.21 -3.21
C ARG A 27 3.82 4.56 -3.67
N PHE A 28 3.00 4.17 -2.70
CA PHE A 28 1.64 3.72 -2.90
C PHE A 28 0.74 4.41 -1.88
N ALA A 29 -0.28 5.12 -2.36
CA ALA A 29 -1.24 5.83 -1.54
C ALA A 29 -2.62 5.18 -1.67
N VAL A 30 -3.30 4.98 -0.55
CA VAL A 30 -4.67 4.46 -0.47
C VAL A 30 -5.51 5.47 0.30
N ALA A 31 -6.62 5.92 -0.29
CA ALA A 31 -7.62 6.74 0.36
C ALA A 31 -8.79 5.86 0.82
N PHE A 32 -9.28 6.09 2.03
CA PHE A 32 -10.39 5.35 2.62
C PHE A 32 -11.66 6.22 2.68
N GLU A 33 -12.82 5.55 2.71
CA GLU A 33 -14.12 6.22 2.78
C GLU A 33 -14.37 6.93 4.12
N ASP A 34 -13.67 6.54 5.19
CA ASP A 34 -13.75 7.19 6.50
C ASP A 34 -13.01 8.54 6.56
N GLY A 35 -12.35 8.93 5.47
CA GLY A 35 -11.58 10.17 5.35
C GLY A 35 -10.10 10.00 5.62
N SER A 36 -9.64 8.85 6.11
CA SER A 36 -8.23 8.57 6.35
C SER A 36 -7.47 8.13 5.09
N GLY A 37 -6.15 8.07 5.18
CA GLY A 37 -5.28 7.57 4.13
C GLY A 37 -4.13 6.71 4.67
N LEU A 38 -3.53 5.92 3.78
CA LEU A 38 -2.30 5.16 4.02
C LEU A 38 -1.30 5.48 2.92
N ILE A 39 -0.06 5.77 3.30
CA ILE A 39 1.07 5.88 2.39
C ILE A 39 2.06 4.76 2.70
N LEU A 40 2.42 4.00 1.69
CA LEU A 40 3.58 3.10 1.70
C LEU A 40 4.71 3.76 0.91
N SER A 41 5.91 3.80 1.46
CA SER A 41 7.09 4.36 0.80
C SER A 41 8.26 3.37 0.80
N ALA A 42 8.87 3.16 -0.36
CA ALA A 42 10.17 2.50 -0.47
C ALA A 42 11.26 3.43 0.08
N VAL A 43 11.91 3.03 1.16
CA VAL A 43 12.91 3.83 1.87
C VAL A 43 14.19 3.03 2.13
N ILE A 44 15.25 3.72 2.53
CA ILE A 44 16.46 3.11 3.07
C ILE A 44 16.47 3.41 4.58
N GLU A 45 16.31 2.37 5.40
CA GLU A 45 16.41 2.43 6.87
C GLU A 45 17.62 1.63 7.32
N ASP A 46 18.51 2.22 8.11
CA ASP A 46 19.71 1.55 8.66
C ASP A 46 20.61 0.88 7.58
N GLY A 47 20.59 1.40 6.35
CA GLY A 47 21.35 0.86 5.22
C GLY A 47 20.66 -0.30 4.49
N GLU A 48 19.47 -0.70 4.93
CA GLU A 48 18.64 -1.72 4.32
C GLU A 48 17.41 -1.10 3.64
N PHE A 49 16.91 -1.74 2.59
CA PHE A 49 15.68 -1.29 1.95
C PHE A 49 14.48 -1.73 2.80
N ALA A 50 13.52 -0.84 2.97
CA ALA A 50 12.32 -1.09 3.76
C ALA A 50 11.08 -0.41 3.15
N ILE A 51 9.87 -0.83 3.57
CA ILE A 51 8.59 -0.20 3.21
C ILE A 51 8.02 0.56 4.42
N ALA A 52 8.30 1.87 4.51
CA ALA A 52 7.70 2.71 5.54
C ALA A 52 6.18 2.82 5.35
N CYS A 53 5.43 2.72 6.44
CA CYS A 53 3.97 2.84 6.47
C CYS A 53 3.58 4.08 7.27
N GLU A 54 2.78 4.96 6.68
CA GLU A 54 2.32 6.20 7.28
C GLU A 54 0.79 6.28 7.18
N LEU A 55 0.11 6.43 8.32
CA LEU A 55 -1.31 6.76 8.36
C LEU A 55 -1.47 8.28 8.26
N VAL A 56 -2.45 8.69 7.46
CA VAL A 56 -2.81 10.09 7.27
C VAL A 56 -4.24 10.26 7.77
N GLU A 57 -4.47 11.23 8.65
CA GLU A 57 -5.80 11.48 9.22
C GLU A 57 -6.77 12.07 8.19
N ASP A 58 -6.24 12.84 7.23
CA ASP A 58 -6.98 13.46 6.15
C ASP A 58 -6.45 13.02 4.79
N LYS A 59 -7.26 12.26 4.05
CA LYS A 59 -6.95 11.77 2.70
C LYS A 59 -6.65 12.89 1.70
N GLN A 60 -7.09 14.12 1.93
CA GLN A 60 -6.71 15.26 1.08
C GLN A 60 -5.23 15.62 1.19
N SER A 61 -4.55 15.17 2.24
CA SER A 61 -3.11 15.31 2.43
C SER A 61 -2.30 14.22 1.72
N LEU A 62 -2.95 13.26 1.05
CA LEU A 62 -2.26 12.25 0.27
C LEU A 62 -1.47 12.91 -0.88
N PRO A 63 -0.26 12.44 -1.17
CA PRO A 63 0.53 12.99 -2.27
C PRO A 63 -0.21 12.79 -3.59
N ALA A 64 -0.21 13.82 -4.43
CA ALA A 64 -0.59 13.67 -5.83
C ALA A 64 0.47 12.81 -6.53
N LEU A 65 0.29 11.49 -6.52
CA LEU A 65 1.20 10.54 -7.16
C LEU A 65 0.96 10.63 -8.67
N ALA A 66 1.80 11.42 -9.35
CA ALA A 66 1.83 11.48 -10.81
C ALA A 66 2.48 10.20 -11.35
N GLU A 67 1.84 9.66 -12.39
CA GLU A 67 2.13 8.39 -13.03
C GLU A 67 3.64 8.15 -13.19
N ALA A 68 4.17 7.18 -12.44
CA ALA A 68 5.37 6.51 -12.89
C ALA A 68 5.08 5.84 -14.24
N VAL A 69 6.14 5.60 -15.03
CA VAL A 69 6.15 5.08 -16.42
C VAL A 69 5.22 3.89 -16.71
N CYS A 70 4.71 3.21 -15.67
CA CYS A 70 3.65 2.22 -15.76
C CYS A 70 2.43 2.65 -14.90
N THR A 71 1.37 3.14 -15.54
CA THR A 71 0.07 3.36 -14.87
C THR A 71 -0.52 2.01 -14.50
N VAL A 72 -0.68 1.76 -13.21
CA VAL A 72 -1.49 0.65 -12.70
C VAL A 72 -2.91 1.17 -12.52
N ASP A 73 -3.87 0.53 -13.17
CA ASP A 73 -5.28 0.80 -12.88
C ASP A 73 -5.60 0.22 -11.48
N TRP A 74 -5.92 1.09 -10.53
CA TRP A 74 -6.28 0.71 -9.16
C TRP A 74 -7.79 0.64 -8.93
N GLN A 75 -8.62 0.87 -9.95
CA GLN A 75 -10.08 0.80 -9.82
C GLN A 75 -10.56 -0.60 -9.40
N TRP A 76 -9.78 -1.65 -9.64
CA TRP A 76 -10.15 -3.02 -9.25
C TRP A 76 -10.17 -3.26 -7.73
N ILE A 77 -9.49 -2.44 -6.92
CA ILE A 77 -9.57 -2.51 -5.44
C ILE A 77 -10.55 -1.50 -4.85
N ALA A 78 -11.00 -0.51 -5.64
CA ALA A 78 -11.94 0.49 -5.18
C ALA A 78 -13.25 -0.17 -4.72
N GLY A 79 -13.76 0.27 -3.57
CA GLY A 79 -14.93 -0.28 -2.93
C GLY A 79 -14.71 -1.63 -2.22
N SER A 80 -13.49 -2.16 -2.17
CA SER A 80 -13.17 -3.31 -1.33
C SER A 80 -12.88 -2.89 0.11
N SER A 81 -13.23 -3.75 1.06
CA SER A 81 -12.91 -3.59 2.47
C SER A 81 -11.57 -4.24 2.80
N VAL A 82 -10.80 -3.63 3.68
CA VAL A 82 -9.55 -4.18 4.20
C VAL A 82 -9.89 -5.23 5.28
N ALA A 83 -9.72 -6.51 4.96
CA ALA A 83 -9.89 -7.59 5.91
C ALA A 83 -8.67 -7.77 6.82
N SER A 84 -7.46 -7.53 6.30
CA SER A 84 -6.23 -7.48 7.10
C SER A 84 -5.09 -6.78 6.35
N ILE A 85 -4.14 -6.24 7.12
CA ILE A 85 -2.86 -5.73 6.62
C ILE A 85 -1.75 -6.40 7.41
N GLU A 86 -0.82 -7.05 6.71
CA GLU A 86 0.34 -7.72 7.27
C GLU A 86 1.61 -7.07 6.68
N PRO A 87 2.19 -6.07 7.35
CA PRO A 87 3.49 -5.56 6.95
C PRO A 87 4.59 -6.53 7.41
N GLY A 88 5.46 -6.91 6.48
CA GLY A 88 6.69 -7.68 6.72
C GLY A 88 7.86 -7.00 6.01
N GLY A 89 9.09 -7.20 6.49
CA GLY A 89 10.26 -6.38 6.11
C GLY A 89 10.36 -5.99 4.63
N GLU A 90 10.20 -6.95 3.71
CA GLU A 90 10.30 -6.71 2.27
C GLU A 90 8.95 -6.56 1.55
N ALA A 91 7.81 -6.73 2.24
CA ALA A 91 6.50 -6.65 1.62
C ALA A 91 5.35 -6.36 2.61
N VAL A 92 4.39 -5.55 2.18
CA VAL A 92 3.11 -5.33 2.84
C VAL A 92 2.02 -6.12 2.12
N LYS A 93 1.31 -6.99 2.83
CA LYS A 93 0.22 -7.80 2.28
C LYS A 93 -1.12 -7.28 2.76
N PHE A 94 -2.01 -6.99 1.84
CA PHE A 94 -3.41 -6.68 2.10
C PHE A 94 -4.25 -7.91 1.78
N ARG A 95 -5.25 -8.20 2.61
CA ARG A 95 -6.39 -9.02 2.23
C ARG A 95 -7.58 -8.09 2.01
N LEU A 96 -8.07 -8.02 0.79
CA LEU A 96 -9.21 -7.17 0.42
C LEU A 96 -10.42 -8.04 0.09
N ASP A 97 -11.61 -7.59 0.48
CA ASP A 97 -12.88 -8.25 0.17
C ASP A 97 -13.77 -7.27 -0.63
N PRO A 98 -14.20 -7.60 -1.87
CA PRO A 98 -14.04 -8.86 -2.58
C PRO A 98 -12.80 -8.96 -3.50
N ALA A 99 -11.98 -7.91 -3.62
CA ALA A 99 -10.90 -7.87 -4.62
C ALA A 99 -9.81 -8.95 -4.47
N GLY A 100 -9.66 -9.55 -3.29
CA GLY A 100 -8.63 -10.56 -3.01
C GLY A 100 -7.32 -9.96 -2.48
N PRO A 101 -6.23 -10.74 -2.44
CA PRO A 101 -4.98 -10.28 -1.87
C PRO A 101 -4.26 -9.24 -2.76
N LEU A 102 -3.63 -8.26 -2.13
CA LEU A 102 -2.69 -7.36 -2.79
C LEU A 102 -1.36 -7.43 -2.05
N VAL A 103 -0.26 -7.67 -2.76
CA VAL A 103 1.08 -7.63 -2.17
C VAL A 103 1.86 -6.47 -2.76
N VAL A 104 2.27 -5.56 -1.88
CA VAL A 104 3.19 -4.46 -2.18
C VAL A 104 4.57 -4.89 -1.68
N GLY A 105 5.44 -5.27 -2.60
CA GLY A 105 6.80 -5.73 -2.31
C GLY A 105 7.85 -4.66 -2.58
N LEU A 106 9.07 -4.97 -2.19
CA LEU A 106 10.23 -4.11 -2.40
C LEU A 106 11.14 -4.66 -3.51
N GLY A 107 11.64 -3.77 -4.36
CA GLY A 107 12.65 -4.07 -5.36
C GLY A 107 13.79 -3.06 -5.34
N ALA A 108 14.85 -3.34 -6.08
CA ALA A 108 16.02 -2.48 -6.21
C ALA A 108 16.32 -2.19 -7.70
N TRP A 109 16.47 -0.92 -8.05
CA TRP A 109 16.90 -0.50 -9.38
C TRP A 109 18.00 0.56 -9.27
N GLU A 110 19.16 0.32 -9.86
CA GLU A 110 20.32 1.24 -9.82
C GLU A 110 20.67 1.72 -8.39
N GLY A 111 20.57 0.83 -7.41
CA GLY A 111 20.85 1.14 -6.00
C GLY A 111 19.76 1.96 -5.29
N LYS A 112 18.62 2.21 -5.94
CA LYS A 112 17.44 2.86 -5.34
C LYS A 112 16.33 1.85 -5.09
N PRO A 113 15.66 1.89 -3.93
CA PRO A 113 14.52 1.02 -3.67
C PRO A 113 13.30 1.51 -4.47
N PHE A 114 12.44 0.56 -4.88
CA PHE A 114 11.17 0.85 -5.53
C PHE A 114 10.09 -0.12 -5.05
N LEU A 115 8.82 0.25 -5.20
CA LEU A 115 7.68 -0.61 -4.88
C LEU A 115 7.31 -1.48 -6.07
N SER A 116 7.13 -2.77 -5.81
CA SER A 116 6.60 -3.73 -6.76
C SER A 116 5.19 -4.15 -6.36
N PHE A 117 4.32 -4.34 -7.33
CA PHE A 117 2.91 -4.67 -7.10
C PHE A 117 2.60 -6.04 -7.68
N ARG A 118 2.06 -6.94 -6.85
CA ARG A 118 1.51 -8.21 -7.31
C ARG A 118 0.00 -8.17 -7.09
N PRO A 119 -0.79 -7.78 -8.10
CA PRO A 119 -2.25 -7.88 -8.02
C PRO A 119 -2.64 -9.37 -7.96
N TYR A 120 -3.71 -9.68 -7.25
CA TYR A 120 -4.29 -11.02 -7.30
C TYR A 120 -4.83 -11.28 -8.69
N GLN A 121 -4.32 -12.34 -9.31
CA GLN A 121 -4.90 -12.90 -10.52
C GLN A 121 -5.79 -14.06 -10.05
N PRO A 122 -7.13 -13.92 -10.05
CA PRO A 122 -7.99 -15.05 -9.77
C PRO A 122 -7.65 -16.17 -10.76
N ALA A 123 -7.59 -17.41 -10.27
CA ALA A 123 -7.42 -18.56 -11.14
C ALA A 123 -8.53 -18.49 -12.20
N ARG A 124 -8.14 -18.37 -13.48
CA ARG A 124 -9.11 -18.48 -14.58
C ARG A 124 -9.73 -19.87 -14.46
N ILE A 125 -11.01 -19.91 -14.10
CA ILE A 125 -11.84 -21.11 -14.11
C ILE A 125 -12.20 -21.44 -15.56
#